data_AF-A0A970SML2-F1
#
_entry.id   AF-A0A970SML2-F1
#
_cell.length_a   1.000
_cell.length_b   1.000
_cell.length_c   1.000
_cell.angle_alpha   90.00
_cell.angle_beta   90.00
_cell.angle_gamma   90.00
#
_symmetry.space_group_name_H-M   'P 1'
#
loop_
_entity.id
_entity.type
_entity.pdbx_description
1 polymer ?
#
loop_
_entity_poly.entity_id
_entity_poly.type
_entity_poly.pdbx_seq_one_letter_code
_entity_poly.pdbx_strand_id
1 'polypeptide(L)'
;IEMLESLRASVEASIVFSDHYRLTVRDIKHIIDEAEAHGVEAVITTEKDVARMIEPKLIPNLHALSIRLHIEDTTLLAKHIAKRVNG
;
A
#
# COMPACT_ATOMS: atom_id res chain seq x y z
N ILE A 1 5.56 -7.86 3.18
CA ILE A 1 6.61 -7.96 4.21
C ILE A 1 7.96 -8.19 3.54
N GLU A 2 8.12 -9.23 2.71
CA GLU A 2 9.37 -9.53 1.97
C GLU A 2 10.03 -8.31 1.28
N MET A 3 9.25 -7.46 0.60
CA MET A 3 9.78 -6.23 -0.02
C MET A 3 10.42 -5.28 1.01
N LEU A 4 9.79 -5.08 2.16
CA LEU A 4 10.31 -4.21 3.23
C LEU A 4 11.59 -4.79 3.82
N GLU A 5 11.61 -6.10 4.06
CA GLU A 5 12.79 -6.81 4.57
C GLU A 5 13.96 -6.74 3.58
N SER A 6 13.70 -6.85 2.27
CA SER A 6 14.73 -6.69 1.23
C SER A 6 15.34 -5.28 1.20
N LEU A 7 14.58 -4.28 1.64
CA LEU A 7 15.06 -2.90 1.83
C LEU A 7 15.74 -2.68 3.19
N ARG A 8 15.94 -3.76 3.96
CA ARG A 8 16.50 -3.76 5.32
C ARG A 8 15.66 -3.01 6.35
N ALA A 9 14.35 -2.89 6.13
CA ALA A 9 13.44 -2.41 7.16
C ALA A 9 13.16 -3.53 8.18
N SER A 10 13.13 -3.20 9.47
CA SER A 10 12.61 -4.09 10.51
C SER A 10 11.09 -3.99 10.54
N VAL A 11 10.38 -5.12 10.53
CA VAL A 11 8.92 -5.17 10.58
C VAL A 11 8.52 -5.71 11.95
N GLU A 12 8.16 -4.81 12.88
CA GLU A 12 7.82 -5.18 14.26
C GLU A 12 6.39 -5.71 14.41
N ALA A 13 5.47 -5.25 13.55
CA ALA A 13 4.07 -5.66 13.57
C ALA A 13 3.50 -5.67 12.14
N SER A 14 2.50 -6.53 11.91
CA SER A 14 1.77 -6.58 10.64
C SER A 14 0.28 -6.80 10.88
N ILE A 15 -0.55 -5.94 10.27
CA ILE A 15 -2.01 -6.07 10.29
C ILE A 15 -2.46 -6.41 8.86
N VAL A 16 -3.18 -7.51 8.71
CA VAL A 16 -3.65 -7.99 7.41
C VAL A 16 -5.14 -7.75 7.28
N PHE A 17 -5.52 -7.02 6.24
CA PHE A 17 -6.91 -6.81 5.85
C PHE A 17 -7.25 -7.66 4.62
N SER A 18 -8.51 -8.08 4.52
CA SER A 18 -9.02 -8.73 3.32
C SER A 18 -8.99 -7.79 2.11
N ASP A 19 -8.92 -8.34 0.90
CA ASP A 19 -8.97 -7.48 -0.28
C ASP A 19 -10.33 -6.79 -0.37
N HIS A 20 -10.34 -5.61 -0.98
CA HIS A 20 -11.50 -4.71 -1.05
C HIS A 20 -12.03 -4.21 0.30
N TYR A 21 -11.32 -4.47 1.41
CA TYR A 21 -11.71 -3.98 2.73
C TYR A 21 -11.69 -2.46 2.80
N ARG A 22 -12.75 -1.89 3.40
CA ARG A 22 -12.84 -0.45 3.70
C ARG A 22 -12.45 -0.24 5.15
N LEU A 23 -11.35 0.47 5.38
CA LEU A 23 -10.87 0.72 6.72
C LEU A 23 -11.79 1.71 7.44
N THR A 24 -12.25 1.29 8.61
CA THR A 24 -13.09 2.06 9.50
C THR A 24 -12.25 2.89 10.47
N VAL A 25 -12.89 3.83 11.17
CA VAL A 25 -12.25 4.61 12.24
C VAL A 25 -11.70 3.70 13.36
N ARG A 26 -12.36 2.56 13.63
CA ARG A 26 -11.87 1.58 14.62
C ARG A 26 -10.55 0.94 14.16
N ASP A 27 -10.42 0.66 12.87
CA ASP A 27 -9.19 0.09 12.31
C ASP A 27 -8.05 1.10 12.35
N ILE A 28 -8.34 2.38 12.06
CA ILE A 28 -7.36 3.48 12.20
C ILE A 28 -6.83 3.54 13.64
N LYS A 29 -7.74 3.51 14.62
CA LYS A 29 -7.34 3.47 16.04
C LYS A 29 -6.48 2.24 16.34
N HIS A 30 -6.88 1.06 15.88
CA HIS A 30 -6.11 -0.16 16.09
C HIS A 30 -4.70 -0.07 15.50
N ILE A 31 -4.55 0.51 14.31
CA ILE A 31 -3.24 0.73 13.68
C ILE A 31 -2.37 1.66 14.54
N ILE A 32 -2.94 2.73 15.10
CA ILE A 32 -2.23 3.67 15.97
C ILE A 32 -1.80 2.96 17.26
N ASP A 33 -2.73 2.26 17.92
CA ASP A 33 -2.46 1.54 19.17
C ASP A 33 -1.34 0.50 18.98
N GLU A 34 -1.33 -0.24 17.86
CA GLU A 34 -0.28 -1.21 17.52
C GLU A 34 1.06 -0.54 17.23
N ALA A 35 1.06 0.60 16.51
CA ALA A 35 2.27 1.35 16.22
C ALA A 35 2.92 1.90 17.49
N GLU A 36 2.12 2.44 18.41
CA GLU A 36 2.59 2.93 19.71
C GLU A 36 3.10 1.79 20.60
N ALA A 37 2.39 0.67 20.66
CA ALA A 37 2.79 -0.49 21.47
C ALA A 37 4.14 -1.08 21.05
N HIS A 38 4.46 -1.03 19.76
CA HIS A 38 5.72 -1.53 19.21
C HIS A 38 6.79 -0.44 19.03
N GLY A 39 6.47 0.83 19.30
CA GLY A 39 7.41 1.95 19.17
C GLY A 39 7.99 2.11 17.77
N VAL A 40 7.20 1.82 16.72
CA VAL A 40 7.68 1.86 15.33
C VAL A 40 7.90 3.29 14.86
N GLU A 41 8.90 3.49 13.99
CA GLU A 41 9.21 4.81 13.42
C GLU A 41 8.17 5.26 12.38
N ALA A 42 7.57 4.30 11.67
CA ALA A 42 6.67 4.55 10.55
C ALA A 42 5.63 3.44 10.39
N VAL A 43 4.43 3.83 9.96
CA VAL A 43 3.40 2.90 9.48
C VAL A 43 3.47 2.84 7.97
N ILE A 44 3.71 1.64 7.43
CA ILE A 44 3.83 1.44 5.98
C ILE A 44 2.61 0.69 5.45
N THR A 45 2.03 1.20 4.36
CA THR A 45 0.92 0.56 3.65
C THR A 45 1.06 0.72 2.13
N THR A 46 0.05 0.37 1.35
CA THR A 46 0.01 0.58 -0.10
C THR A 46 -0.90 1.75 -0.47
N GLU A 47 -0.67 2.36 -1.65
CA GLU A 47 -1.57 3.41 -2.17
C GLU A 47 -3.03 2.92 -2.30
N LYS A 48 -3.22 1.63 -2.62
CA LYS A 48 -4.54 0.98 -2.73
C LYS A 48 -5.31 1.04 -1.42
N ASP A 49 -4.63 0.80 -0.30
CA ASP A 49 -5.27 0.75 1.01
C ASP A 49 -5.54 2.16 1.54
N VAL A 50 -4.61 3.11 1.33
CA VAL A 50 -4.83 4.53 1.65
C VAL A 50 -6.07 5.08 0.93
N ALA A 51 -6.27 4.72 -0.34
CA ALA A 51 -7.45 5.13 -1.11
C ALA A 51 -8.78 4.63 -0.51
N ARG A 52 -8.75 3.67 0.41
CA ARG A 52 -9.91 3.09 1.09
C ARG A 52 -10.02 3.49 2.55
N MET A 53 -9.09 4.29 3.07
CA MET A 53 -9.13 4.84 4.41
C MET A 53 -9.99 6.11 4.44
N ILE A 54 -10.85 6.23 5.44
CA ILE A 54 -11.71 7.41 5.62
C ILE A 54 -10.88 8.63 6.05
N GLU A 55 -9.88 8.43 6.92
CA GLU A 55 -9.04 9.52 7.48
C GLU A 55 -7.58 9.07 7.69
N PRO A 56 -6.82 8.79 6.61
CA PRO A 56 -5.44 8.28 6.72
C PRO A 56 -4.50 9.25 7.44
N LYS A 57 -4.81 10.55 7.44
CA LYS A 57 -4.02 11.60 8.10
C LYS A 57 -3.99 11.48 9.64
N LEU A 58 -4.88 10.69 10.23
CA LEU A 58 -4.89 10.46 11.67
C LEU A 58 -3.79 9.51 12.13
N ILE A 59 -3.23 8.69 11.22
CA ILE A 59 -2.14 7.77 11.54
C ILE A 59 -0.82 8.56 11.48
N PRO A 60 -0.09 8.70 12.61
CA PRO A 60 1.20 9.36 12.63
C PRO A 60 2.22 8.61 11.75
N ASN A 61 3.09 9.33 11.05
CA ASN A 61 4.15 8.76 10.20
C ASN A 61 3.65 7.67 9.23
N LEU A 62 2.45 7.86 8.67
CA LEU A 62 1.90 6.98 7.65
C LEU A 62 2.56 7.24 6.29
N HIS A 63 3.10 6.18 5.68
CA HIS A 63 3.63 6.20 4.34
C HIS A 63 2.99 5.11 3.47
N ALA A 64 2.70 5.46 2.22
CA ALA A 64 2.32 4.50 1.21
C ALA A 64 3.53 4.15 0.32
N LEU A 65 3.75 2.86 0.10
CA LEU A 65 4.68 2.38 -0.92
C LEU A 65 4.08 2.60 -2.30
N SER A 66 4.76 3.42 -3.10
CA SER A 66 4.42 3.66 -4.50
C SER A 66 5.14 2.66 -5.40
N ILE A 67 4.44 2.12 -6.39
CA ILE A 67 5.00 1.20 -7.38
C ILE A 67 5.08 1.94 -8.71
N ARG A 68 6.26 1.93 -9.34
CA ARG A 68 6.45 2.47 -10.69
C ARG A 68 6.51 1.33 -11.70
N LEU A 69 5.61 1.37 -12.68
CA LEU A 69 5.63 0.44 -13.80
C LEU A 69 6.59 0.96 -14.88
N HIS A 70 7.58 0.16 -15.23
CA HIS A 70 8.44 0.38 -16.38
C HIS A 70 8.12 -0.66 -17.46
N ILE A 71 7.96 -0.20 -18.70
CA ILE A 71 7.62 -1.04 -19.85
C ILE A 71 8.69 -0.81 -20.90
N GLU A 72 9.44 -1.86 -21.23
CA GLU A 72 10.60 -1.77 -22.12
C GLU A 72 10.18 -1.41 -23.56
N ASP A 73 9.20 -2.13 -24.13
CA ASP A 73 8.68 -1.86 -25.47
C ASP A 73 7.25 -1.31 -25.42
N THR A 74 7.16 0.01 -25.21
CA THR A 74 5.90 0.74 -25.21
C THR A 74 5.19 0.73 -26.58
N THR A 75 5.94 0.58 -27.67
CA THR A 75 5.38 0.54 -29.04
C THR A 75 4.65 -0.77 -29.29
N LEU A 76 5.25 -1.89 -28.89
CA LEU A 76 4.61 -3.21 -28.97
C LEU A 76 3.37 -3.29 -28.09
N LEU A 77 3.44 -2.77 -26.87
CA LEU A 77 2.28 -2.68 -25.99
C LEU A 77 1.13 -1.90 -26.64
N ALA A 78 1.41 -0.73 -27.21
CA ALA A 78 0.41 0.08 -27.89
C ALA A 78 -0.26 -0.67 -29.06
N LYS A 79 0.52 -1.42 -29.85
CA LYS A 79 -0.01 -2.28 -30.92
C LYS A 79 -0.95 -3.36 -30.39
N HIS A 80 -0.61 -4.02 -29.27
CA HIS A 80 -1.46 -5.04 -28.66
C HIS A 80 -2.76 -4.46 -28.10
N ILE A 81 -2.72 -3.28 -27.47
CA ILE A 81 -3.92 -2.60 -26.96
C ILE A 81 -4.84 -2.22 -28.14
N ALA A 82 -4.31 -1.61 -29.20
CA ALA A 82 -5.09 -1.18 -30.35
C ALA A 82 -5.80 -2.34 -31.08
N LYS A 83 -5.14 -3.49 -31.21
CA LYS A 83 -5.75 -4.69 -31.80
C LYS A 83 -6.94 -5.21 -31.00
N ARG A 84 -6.94 -5.03 -29.69
CA ARG A 84 -7.99 -5.53 -28.78
C ARG A 84 -9.21 -4.61 -28.71
N VAL A 85 -9.05 -3.33 -29.05
CA VAL A 85 -10.15 -2.33 -29.08
C VAL A 85 -10.91 -2.37 -30.41
N ASN A 86 -10.25 -2.77 -31.50
CA ASN A 86 -10.80 -2.76 -32.86
C ASN A 86 -11.18 -4.17 -33.38
N GLY A 87 -11.26 -5.17 -32.50
CA GLY A 87 -11.56 -6.57 -32.85
C GLY A 87 -12.67 -7.15 -32.00
#